data_AF-A0A946KD52-F1
#
_entry.id   AF-A0A946KD52-F1
#
_cell.length_a   1.000
_cell.length_b   1.000
_cell.length_c   1.000
_cell.angle_alpha   90.00
_cell.angle_beta   90.00
_cell.angle_gamma   90.00
#
_symmetry.space_group_name_H-M   'P 1'
#
loop_
_entity.id
_entity.type
_entity.pdbx_description
1 polymer ?
#
loop_
_entity_poly.entity_id
_entity_poly.type
_entity_poly.pdbx_seq_one_letter_code
_entity_poly.pdbx_strand_id
1 'polypeptide(L)'
;GATGVVRGDSKIAIESIAERMKISPRPFIIAVDVPSGFDCDHGAPDGKCIRADTTLTFVASKQGFHTADAKQYTGRIQVIDIGVPQAVRVHCGL
;
A
#
# COMPACT_ATOMS: atom_id res chain seq x y z
N GLY A 1 8.81 1.23 -8.29
CA GLY A 1 8.33 0.20 -7.35
C GLY A 1 7.98 -1.07 -8.10
N ALA A 2 7.16 -1.95 -7.52
CA ALA A 2 6.61 -3.10 -8.23
C ALA A 2 5.67 -2.65 -9.36
N THR A 3 5.59 -3.43 -10.45
CA THR A 3 4.74 -3.13 -11.61
C THR A 3 4.03 -4.38 -12.14
N GLY A 4 2.80 -4.18 -12.62
CA GLY A 4 1.94 -5.24 -13.17
C GLY A 4 1.49 -6.29 -12.14
N VAL A 5 0.87 -7.36 -12.64
CA VAL A 5 0.32 -8.45 -11.83
C VAL A 5 1.36 -9.10 -10.92
N VAL A 6 0.99 -9.35 -9.65
CA VAL A 6 1.83 -10.09 -8.68
C VAL A 6 2.01 -11.55 -9.09
N ARG A 7 3.25 -12.06 -9.00
CA ARG A 7 3.65 -13.41 -9.41
C ARG A 7 4.57 -14.08 -8.37
N GLY A 8 4.80 -15.38 -8.53
CA GLY A 8 5.74 -16.16 -7.72
C GLY A 8 5.43 -16.11 -6.23
N ASP A 9 6.48 -16.10 -5.41
CA ASP A 9 6.39 -16.13 -3.95
C ASP A 9 5.60 -14.97 -3.36
N SER A 10 5.65 -13.79 -4.01
CA SER A 10 4.84 -12.65 -3.58
C SER A 10 3.35 -12.91 -3.70
N LYS A 11 2.92 -13.61 -4.77
CA LYS A 11 1.52 -14.01 -4.94
C LYS A 11 1.11 -15.00 -3.85
N ILE A 12 1.96 -16.01 -3.59
CA ILE A 12 1.73 -17.03 -2.56
C ILE A 12 1.62 -16.37 -1.17
N ALA A 13 2.49 -15.41 -0.86
CA ALA A 13 2.45 -14.67 0.40
C ALA A 13 1.16 -13.85 0.54
N ILE A 14 0.78 -13.10 -0.50
CA ILE A 14 -0.46 -12.31 -0.48
C ILE A 14 -1.68 -13.22 -0.26
N GLU A 15 -1.74 -14.35 -0.97
CA GLU A 15 -2.85 -15.31 -0.84
C GLU A 15 -2.88 -15.95 0.55
N SER A 16 -1.73 -16.34 1.09
CA SER A 16 -1.62 -16.92 2.44
C SER A 16 -2.08 -15.94 3.53
N ILE A 17 -1.67 -14.66 3.43
CA ILE A 17 -2.11 -13.62 4.35
C ILE A 17 -3.62 -13.38 4.21
N ALA A 18 -4.13 -13.31 2.98
CA ALA A 18 -5.55 -13.12 2.72
C ALA A 18 -6.41 -14.26 3.30
N GLU A 19 -5.95 -15.51 3.23
CA GLU A 19 -6.62 -16.63 3.89
C GLU A 19 -6.57 -16.51 5.42
N ARG A 20 -5.42 -16.14 6.00
CA ARG A 20 -5.31 -15.91 7.45
C ARG A 20 -6.26 -14.80 7.94
N MET A 21 -6.51 -13.77 7.13
CA MET A 21 -7.43 -12.68 7.46
C MET A 21 -8.90 -13.12 7.59
N LYS A 22 -9.28 -14.26 7.02
CA LYS A 22 -10.64 -14.81 7.14
C LYS A 22 -10.90 -15.52 8.48
N ILE A 23 -9.84 -15.86 9.21
CA ILE A 23 -9.93 -16.63 10.46
C ILE A 23 -10.03 -15.66 11.65
N SER A 24 -11.02 -15.86 12.52
CA SER A 24 -11.20 -15.08 13.75
C SER A 24 -10.36 -15.66 14.91
N PRO A 25 -9.65 -14.82 15.70
CA PRO A 25 -9.46 -13.39 15.49
C PRO A 25 -8.54 -13.14 14.28
N ARG A 26 -8.94 -12.18 13.43
CA ARG A 26 -8.12 -11.78 12.29
C ARG A 26 -6.90 -10.98 12.75
N PRO A 27 -5.75 -11.09 12.09
CA PRO A 27 -4.62 -10.21 12.36
C PRO A 27 -4.96 -8.76 12.00
N PHE A 28 -4.27 -7.84 12.68
CA PHE A 28 -4.20 -6.45 12.30
C PHE A 28 -3.09 -6.28 11.26
N ILE A 29 -3.41 -5.69 10.10
CA ILE A 29 -2.49 -5.61 8.96
C ILE A 29 -1.99 -4.18 8.79
N ILE A 30 -0.67 -4.02 8.86
CA ILE A 30 0.03 -2.77 8.56
C ILE A 30 0.78 -2.93 7.25
N ALA A 31 0.42 -2.13 6.25
CA ALA A 31 1.21 -2.00 5.03
C ALA A 31 2.30 -0.95 5.21
N VAL A 32 3.49 -1.25 4.67
CA VAL A 32 4.63 -0.34 4.66
C VAL A 32 4.82 0.19 3.25
N ASP A 33 4.87 1.51 3.14
CA ASP A 33 4.81 2.30 1.91
C ASP A 33 3.48 2.20 1.14
N VAL A 34 3.14 1.00 0.65
CA VAL A 34 1.91 0.68 -0.09
C VAL A 34 1.47 -0.76 0.22
N PRO A 35 0.16 -1.07 0.21
CA PRO A 35 -0.27 -2.46 0.32
C PRO A 35 0.29 -3.31 -0.82
N SER A 36 0.86 -4.48 -0.53
CA SER A 36 1.41 -5.35 -1.56
C SER A 36 0.35 -5.71 -2.61
N GLY A 37 0.68 -5.52 -3.88
CA GLY A 37 -0.23 -5.70 -5.02
C GLY A 37 -1.10 -4.50 -5.37
N PHE A 38 -1.02 -3.39 -4.63
CA PHE A 38 -1.71 -2.15 -4.95
C PHE A 38 -0.96 -1.35 -6.03
N ASP A 39 -1.70 -0.81 -7.01
CA ASP A 39 -1.14 0.16 -7.96
C ASP A 39 -1.15 1.55 -7.30
N CYS A 40 0.03 2.07 -6.97
CA CYS A 40 0.18 3.34 -6.29
C CYS A 40 -0.02 4.57 -7.18
N ASP A 41 -0.12 4.38 -8.50
CA ASP A 41 -0.29 5.47 -9.46
C ASP A 41 -1.77 5.60 -9.86
N HIS A 42 -2.45 4.46 -10.08
CA HIS A 42 -3.84 4.41 -10.55
C HIS A 42 -4.86 4.02 -9.48
N GLY A 43 -4.41 3.53 -8.32
CA GLY A 43 -5.28 3.28 -7.17
C GLY A 43 -6.15 2.03 -7.25
N ALA A 44 -5.88 1.12 -8.19
CA ALA A 44 -6.57 -0.16 -8.34
C ALA A 44 -5.58 -1.28 -8.62
N PRO A 45 -5.62 -2.42 -7.90
CA PRO A 45 -4.67 -3.50 -8.10
C PRO A 45 -4.94 -4.26 -9.41
N ASP A 46 -3.87 -4.63 -10.11
CA ASP A 46 -3.93 -5.57 -11.24
C ASP A 46 -3.87 -7.02 -10.72
N GLY A 47 -4.94 -7.43 -10.03
CA GLY A 47 -5.09 -8.76 -9.45
C GLY A 47 -5.16 -8.79 -7.91
N LYS A 48 -4.33 -9.63 -7.28
CA LYS A 48 -4.36 -9.86 -5.83
C LYS A 48 -3.66 -8.72 -5.09
N CYS A 49 -4.32 -8.18 -4.08
CA CYS A 49 -3.79 -7.12 -3.22
C CYS A 49 -4.18 -7.36 -1.77
N ILE A 50 -3.26 -7.04 -0.85
CA ILE A 50 -3.52 -7.03 0.59
C ILE A 50 -4.47 -5.89 0.95
N ARG A 51 -5.41 -6.17 1.86
CA ARG A 51 -6.24 -5.16 2.50
C ARG A 51 -5.64 -4.82 3.87
N ALA A 52 -5.05 -3.64 3.98
CA ALA A 52 -4.45 -3.17 5.21
C ALA A 52 -5.46 -2.44 6.09
N ASP A 53 -5.27 -2.53 7.41
CA ASP A 53 -5.97 -1.67 8.37
C ASP A 53 -5.33 -0.28 8.43
N THR A 54 -4.00 -0.22 8.26
CA THR A 54 -3.22 1.01 8.17
C THR A 54 -2.10 0.88 7.15
N THR A 55 -1.84 1.95 6.40
CA THR A 55 -0.66 2.08 5.53
C THR A 55 0.23 3.20 6.06
N LEU A 56 1.45 2.85 6.43
CA LEU A 56 2.50 3.80 6.80
C LEU A 56 3.34 4.10 5.56
N THR A 57 3.10 5.26 4.97
CA THR A 57 3.71 5.65 3.70
C THR A 57 4.81 6.67 3.90
N PHE A 58 5.83 6.70 3.05
CA PHE A 58 6.97 7.60 3.27
C PHE A 58 6.99 8.78 2.31
N VAL A 59 7.55 9.90 2.78
CA VAL A 59 7.85 11.12 2.01
C VAL A 59 6.60 11.90 1.58
N ALA A 60 5.69 11.28 0.85
CA ALA A 60 4.47 11.89 0.38
C ALA A 60 3.34 10.85 0.18
N SER A 61 2.11 11.36 0.07
CA SER A 61 0.97 10.56 -0.36
C SER A 61 1.16 10.09 -1.80
N LYS A 62 0.68 8.88 -2.11
CA LYS A 62 0.74 8.30 -3.46
C LYS A 62 -0.51 8.70 -4.22
N GLN A 63 -0.40 8.95 -5.52
CA GLN A 63 -1.53 9.40 -6.34
C GLN A 63 -2.72 8.42 -6.27
N GLY A 64 -2.44 7.12 -6.36
CA GLY A 64 -3.42 6.06 -6.27
C GLY A 64 -4.16 6.00 -4.94
N PHE A 65 -3.67 6.63 -3.87
CA PHE A 65 -4.39 6.71 -2.60
C PHE A 65 -5.62 7.61 -2.64
N HIS A 66 -5.72 8.48 -3.65
CA HIS A 66 -6.80 9.45 -3.77
C HIS A 66 -7.97 8.97 -4.64
N THR A 67 -7.96 7.71 -5.07
CA THR A 67 -9.10 7.13 -5.82
C THR A 67 -10.21 6.67 -4.88
N ALA A 68 -11.43 6.56 -5.42
CA ALA A 68 -12.62 6.17 -4.65
C ALA A 68 -12.45 4.80 -3.98
N ASP A 69 -11.77 3.88 -4.65
CA ASP A 69 -11.63 2.49 -4.21
C ASP A 69 -10.40 2.26 -3.32
N ALA A 70 -9.43 3.18 -3.27
CA ALA A 70 -8.16 2.98 -2.57
C ALA A 70 -8.33 2.60 -1.09
N LYS A 71 -9.29 3.23 -0.41
CA LYS A 71 -9.51 3.08 1.04
C LYS A 71 -9.76 1.64 1.47
N GLN A 72 -10.33 0.80 0.61
CA GLN A 72 -10.58 -0.61 0.92
C GLN A 72 -9.29 -1.45 0.98
N TYR A 73 -8.21 -0.97 0.35
CA TYR A 73 -6.91 -1.62 0.31
C TYR A 73 -5.92 -0.97 1.29
N THR A 74 -5.94 0.35 1.40
CA THR A 74 -4.95 1.11 2.19
C THR A 74 -5.31 1.22 3.67
N GLY A 75 -6.59 1.11 4.01
CA GLY A 75 -7.07 1.47 5.35
C GLY A 75 -6.76 2.92 5.68
N ARG A 76 -6.38 3.20 6.94
CA ARG A 76 -5.91 4.52 7.36
C ARG A 76 -4.51 4.79 6.81
N ILE A 77 -4.31 5.90 6.10
CA ILE A 77 -2.99 6.30 5.61
C ILE A 77 -2.34 7.27 6.60
N GLN A 78 -1.05 7.06 6.86
CA GLN A 78 -0.19 8.01 7.56
C GLN A 78 1.07 8.25 6.75
N VAL A 79 1.37 9.51 6.43
CA VAL A 79 2.64 9.90 5.80
C VAL A 79 3.67 10.10 6.90
N ILE A 80 4.75 9.33 6.83
CA ILE A 80 5.88 9.33 7.76
C ILE A 80 7.02 10.12 7.12
N ASP A 81 7.46 11.15 7.81
CA ASP A 81 8.69 11.86 7.46
C ASP A 81 9.90 10.99 7.82
N ILE A 82 10.82 10.87 6.87
CA ILE A 82 12.06 10.11 7.00
C ILE A 82 13.30 11.01 6.83
N GLY A 83 13.13 12.34 6.92
CA GLY A 83 14.21 13.32 6.87
C GLY A 83 14.57 13.78 5.46
N VAL A 84 13.60 13.83 4.54
CA VAL A 84 13.86 14.33 3.18
C VAL A 84 14.13 15.84 3.25
N PRO A 85 15.29 16.33 2.76
CA PRO A 85 15.63 17.74 2.84
C PRO A 85 14.60 18.64 2.17
N GLN A 86 14.30 19.79 2.77
CA GLN A 86 13.29 20.72 2.25
C GLN A 86 13.56 21.16 0.80
N ALA A 87 14.83 21.33 0.42
CA ALA A 87 15.21 21.67 -0.95
C ALA A 87 14.76 20.60 -1.97
N VAL A 88 14.88 19.32 -1.61
CA VAL A 88 14.43 18.19 -2.44
C VAL A 88 12.90 18.17 -2.52
N ARG A 89 12.22 18.40 -1.39
CA ARG A 89 10.76 18.46 -1.35
C ARG A 89 10.22 19.53 -2.29
N VAL A 90 10.75 20.76 -2.20
CA VAL A 90 10.37 21.87 -3.06
C VAL A 90 10.67 21.57 -4.53
N HIS A 91 11.85 21.04 -4.84
CA HIS A 91 12.23 20.70 -6.20
C HIS A 91 11.32 19.63 -6.84
N CYS A 92 10.83 18.69 -6.03
CA CYS A 92 9.98 17.58 -6.47
C CYS A 92 8.46 17.84 -6.32
N GLY A 93 8.05 19.02 -5.84
CA GLY A 93 6.64 19.36 -5.64
C GLY A 93 5.95 18.61 -4.51
N LEU A 94 6.67 18.34 -3.42
CA LEU A 94 6.25 17.59 -2.22
C LEU A 94 6.04 18.48 -0.98
#